data_AF-A0A924HVD1-F1
#
_entry.id   AF-A0A924HVD1-F1
#
_cell.length_a   1.000
_cell.length_b   1.000
_cell.length_c   1.000
_cell.angle_alpha   90.00
_cell.angle_beta   90.00
_cell.angle_gamma   90.00
#
_symmetry.space_group_name_H-M   'P 1'
#
loop_
_entity.id
_entity.type
_entity.pdbx_description
1 polymer ?
#
loop_
_entity_poly.entity_id
_entity_poly.type
_entity_poly.pdbx_seq_one_letter_code
_entity_poly.pdbx_strand_id
1 'polypeptide(L)'
;MCGILGKIPGDNIEVFKASLNLLQHRGPDGYGVWQGNENEILLGHRRLSIIDLSENGKQPMVWNDRYVITFNGEIYNYIEIKKELEQKGLFFKTQSDTEVLLALFALEGSNGLQRLNGMWAFAIYDLQEKTLFLSRDRMGKKPLFYIQKGAMFAFASEMKALYPFLQHVEPNDAVIDIAKQNMFAYEATEHCLIKGIKRFPAASFGIYKNGQLRINNYWQPIDHLITVPKRYSDQVAMFRDLFIDACKIRMRSDVRVGTALSGGIDSSATISTMSYISKNLPGEYSRDWQHAFVASFPGSVLDETAQAKQVAPNIGVVATYLS
;
A
#
# COMPACT_ATOMS: atom_id res chain seq x y z
N MET A 1 -7.72 -4.67 0.51
CA MET A 1 -6.29 -4.34 0.27
C MET A 1 -5.52 -5.63 0.34
N CYS A 2 -4.58 -5.95 -0.55
CA CYS A 2 -3.87 -7.24 -0.52
C CYS A 2 -3.15 -7.58 0.82
N GLY A 3 -2.75 -8.83 0.97
CA GLY A 3 -1.87 -9.31 2.04
C GLY A 3 -0.62 -9.95 1.45
N ILE A 4 0.56 -9.60 1.98
CA ILE A 4 1.83 -10.22 1.58
C ILE A 4 2.47 -10.94 2.75
N LEU A 5 3.18 -12.03 2.45
CA LEU A 5 3.98 -12.80 3.40
C LEU A 5 5.27 -13.24 2.68
N GLY A 6 6.39 -13.24 3.38
CA GLY A 6 7.59 -13.91 2.89
C GLY A 6 8.46 -14.42 4.02
N LYS A 7 9.24 -15.46 3.74
CA LYS A 7 10.09 -16.13 4.73
C LYS A 7 11.37 -16.69 4.11
N ILE A 8 12.49 -16.43 4.78
CA ILE A 8 13.82 -16.99 4.53
C ILE A 8 14.31 -17.64 5.83
N PRO A 9 14.82 -18.89 5.81
CA PRO A 9 14.73 -19.82 4.68
C PRO A 9 13.27 -20.18 4.38
N GLY A 10 12.98 -20.54 3.14
CA GLY A 10 11.68 -20.99 2.65
C GLY A 10 11.31 -22.42 3.09
N ASP A 11 11.58 -22.77 4.35
CA ASP A 11 11.20 -24.04 4.95
C ASP A 11 9.72 -24.07 5.39
N ASN A 12 9.24 -25.27 5.72
CA ASN A 12 7.93 -25.53 6.32
C ASN A 12 6.77 -24.83 5.59
N ILE A 13 6.63 -25.15 4.29
CA ILE A 13 5.64 -24.53 3.40
C ILE A 13 4.21 -24.65 3.92
N GLU A 14 3.86 -25.71 4.66
CA GLU A 14 2.50 -25.87 5.19
C GLU A 14 2.20 -24.85 6.30
N VAL A 15 3.15 -24.58 7.21
CA VAL A 15 3.02 -23.48 8.17
C VAL A 15 2.97 -22.13 7.44
N PHE A 16 3.77 -21.94 6.39
CA PHE A 16 3.72 -20.72 5.59
C PHE A 16 2.35 -20.49 4.95
N LYS A 17 1.75 -21.52 4.34
CA LYS A 17 0.42 -21.44 3.74
C LYS A 17 -0.65 -21.15 4.80
N ALA A 18 -0.58 -21.80 5.96
CA ALA A 18 -1.49 -21.54 7.07
C ALA A 18 -1.38 -20.07 7.57
N SER A 19 -0.16 -19.55 7.71
CA SER A 19 0.09 -18.14 8.05
C SER A 19 -0.46 -17.18 6.99
N LEU A 20 -0.31 -17.49 5.71
CA LEU A 20 -0.84 -16.68 4.62
C LEU A 20 -2.37 -16.66 4.60
N ASN A 21 -3.02 -17.74 5.04
CA ASN A 21 -4.49 -17.81 5.16
C ASN A 21 -5.04 -16.84 6.21
N LEU A 22 -4.26 -16.49 7.24
CA LEU A 22 -4.65 -15.47 8.22
C LEU A 22 -4.82 -14.08 7.61
N LEU A 23 -4.33 -13.87 6.38
CA LEU A 23 -4.45 -12.62 5.61
C LEU A 23 -5.58 -12.66 4.57
N GLN A 24 -6.42 -13.69 4.52
CA GLN A 24 -7.49 -13.81 3.51
C GLN A 24 -8.47 -12.63 3.51
N HIS A 25 -8.79 -12.07 4.69
CA HIS A 25 -9.69 -10.90 4.82
C HIS A 25 -9.17 -9.65 4.10
N ARG A 26 -7.86 -9.58 3.85
CA ARG A 26 -7.22 -8.51 3.10
C ARG A 26 -7.47 -8.67 1.59
N GLY A 27 -7.19 -9.88 1.10
CA GLY A 27 -7.28 -10.24 -0.31
C GLY A 27 -8.12 -11.50 -0.53
N PRO A 28 -9.45 -11.38 -0.62
CA PRO A 28 -10.35 -12.51 -0.76
C PRO A 28 -10.40 -13.09 -2.18
N ASP A 29 -9.98 -12.34 -3.20
CA ASP A 29 -10.18 -12.69 -4.62
C ASP A 29 -9.12 -13.66 -5.16
N GLY A 30 -7.95 -13.72 -4.53
CA GLY A 30 -6.85 -14.54 -5.03
C GLY A 30 -5.85 -14.96 -3.98
N TYR A 31 -5.11 -16.01 -4.34
CA TYR A 31 -4.09 -16.64 -3.51
C TYR A 31 -2.92 -17.08 -4.39
N GLY A 32 -1.70 -16.85 -3.92
CA GLY A 32 -0.50 -17.34 -4.58
C GLY A 32 0.63 -17.59 -3.59
N VAL A 33 1.40 -18.64 -3.85
CA VAL A 33 2.66 -18.95 -3.16
C VAL A 33 3.69 -19.26 -4.23
N TRP A 34 4.86 -18.64 -4.10
CA TRP A 34 6.03 -18.94 -4.89
C TRP A 34 7.14 -19.42 -3.96
N GLN A 35 7.81 -20.50 -4.36
CA GLN A 35 8.93 -21.08 -3.63
C GLN A 35 10.19 -20.95 -4.48
N GLY A 36 11.22 -20.33 -3.91
CA GLY A 36 12.53 -20.25 -4.53
C GLY A 36 13.25 -21.61 -4.53
N ASN A 37 14.38 -21.66 -5.24
CA ASN A 37 15.13 -22.90 -5.39
C ASN A 37 15.68 -23.35 -4.04
N GLU A 38 15.80 -24.67 -3.85
CA GLU A 38 16.42 -25.26 -2.65
C GLU A 38 15.83 -24.76 -1.32
N ASN A 39 14.55 -24.35 -1.30
CA ASN A 39 13.89 -23.75 -0.13
C ASN A 39 14.57 -22.45 0.35
N GLU A 40 15.16 -21.67 -0.54
CA GLU A 40 15.84 -20.43 -0.16
C GLU A 40 14.87 -19.35 0.35
N ILE A 41 13.67 -19.28 -0.23
CA ILE A 41 12.64 -18.31 0.14
C ILE A 41 11.24 -18.84 -0.19
N LEU A 42 10.25 -18.41 0.60
CA LEU A 42 8.84 -18.46 0.25
C LEU A 42 8.30 -17.04 0.13
N LEU A 43 7.56 -16.76 -0.94
CA LEU A 43 6.78 -15.53 -1.13
C LEU A 43 5.31 -15.88 -1.28
N GLY A 44 4.45 -15.10 -0.65
CA GLY A 44 3.02 -15.36 -0.55
C GLY A 44 2.20 -14.10 -0.79
N HIS A 45 1.02 -14.27 -1.38
CA HIS A 45 0.10 -13.19 -1.70
C HIS A 45 -1.37 -13.58 -1.49
N ARG A 46 -2.13 -12.65 -0.93
CA ARG A 46 -3.59 -12.62 -0.88
C ARG A 46 -4.06 -11.40 -1.67
N ARG A 47 -4.82 -11.63 -2.73
CA ARG A 47 -5.16 -10.59 -3.70
C ARG A 47 -6.56 -10.03 -3.47
N LEU A 48 -6.66 -8.71 -3.41
CA LEU A 48 -7.89 -7.99 -3.73
C LEU A 48 -7.64 -7.35 -5.11
N SER A 49 -8.43 -7.72 -6.11
CA SER A 49 -8.21 -7.34 -7.51
C SER A 49 -8.84 -5.97 -7.75
N ILE A 50 -8.02 -4.93 -7.90
CA ILE A 50 -8.46 -3.54 -8.11
C ILE A 50 -8.04 -3.00 -9.49
N ILE A 51 -6.78 -3.24 -9.85
CA ILE A 51 -6.20 -2.92 -11.17
C ILE A 51 -5.82 -4.22 -11.85
N ASP A 52 -6.19 -4.34 -13.13
CA ASP A 52 -6.08 -5.52 -13.97
C ASP A 52 -6.74 -6.75 -13.34
N LEU A 53 -8.05 -6.90 -13.52
CA LEU A 53 -8.82 -8.00 -12.90
C LEU A 53 -8.51 -9.38 -13.48
N SER A 54 -7.63 -9.46 -14.49
CA SER A 54 -7.27 -10.73 -15.12
C SER A 54 -6.35 -11.58 -14.22
N GLU A 55 -6.19 -12.84 -14.63
CA GLU A 55 -5.26 -13.78 -14.02
C GLU A 55 -3.80 -13.39 -14.26
N ASN A 56 -3.52 -12.49 -15.20
CA ASN A 56 -2.16 -12.02 -15.49
C ASN A 56 -1.63 -11.11 -14.38
N GLY A 57 -2.52 -10.46 -13.62
CA GLY A 57 -2.16 -9.66 -12.43
C GLY A 57 -1.93 -10.49 -11.16
N LYS A 58 -1.84 -11.83 -11.27
CA LYS A 58 -1.55 -12.72 -10.13
C LYS A 58 -0.18 -12.46 -9.54
N GLN A 59 -0.09 -12.68 -8.24
CA GLN A 59 1.15 -12.54 -7.48
C GLN A 59 1.35 -13.77 -6.57
N PRO A 60 2.60 -14.15 -6.24
CA PRO A 60 3.84 -13.49 -6.62
C PRO A 60 4.10 -13.47 -8.14
N MET A 61 4.49 -12.33 -8.68
CA MET A 61 4.66 -12.10 -10.13
C MET A 61 6.14 -12.21 -10.49
N VAL A 62 6.43 -12.89 -11.61
CA VAL A 62 7.80 -13.12 -12.09
C VAL A 62 8.08 -12.24 -13.30
N TRP A 63 9.25 -11.60 -13.33
CA TRP A 63 9.76 -10.81 -14.44
C TRP A 63 11.12 -11.32 -14.92
N ASN A 64 11.21 -11.60 -16.22
CA ASN A 64 12.40 -12.08 -16.92
C ASN A 64 13.15 -13.23 -16.20
N ASP A 65 12.39 -14.15 -15.58
CA ASP A 65 12.90 -15.30 -14.83
C ASP A 65 13.95 -14.95 -13.76
N ARG A 66 13.99 -13.69 -13.32
CA ARG A 66 14.98 -13.16 -12.38
C ARG A 66 14.36 -12.52 -11.15
N TYR A 67 13.32 -11.71 -11.33
CA TYR A 67 12.73 -10.95 -10.23
C TYR A 67 11.36 -11.50 -9.89
N VAL A 68 11.10 -11.75 -8.61
CA VAL A 68 9.79 -12.20 -8.11
C VAL A 68 9.27 -11.21 -7.10
N ILE A 69 8.10 -10.63 -7.35
CA ILE A 69 7.48 -9.61 -6.49
C ILE A 69 6.26 -10.15 -5.77
N THR A 70 6.10 -9.75 -4.51
CA THR A 70 4.81 -9.72 -3.81
C THR A 70 4.54 -8.30 -3.33
N PHE A 71 3.35 -7.77 -3.62
CA PHE A 71 3.04 -6.35 -3.51
C PHE A 71 1.62 -6.12 -2.97
N ASN A 72 1.54 -5.29 -1.93
CA ASN A 72 0.32 -4.73 -1.37
C ASN A 72 0.33 -3.22 -1.55
N GLY A 73 -0.42 -2.72 -2.51
CA GLY A 73 -0.51 -1.29 -2.75
C GLY A 73 -1.05 -0.95 -4.12
N GLU A 74 -0.85 0.30 -4.50
CA GLU A 74 -1.16 0.88 -5.79
C GLU A 74 -0.07 1.89 -6.16
N ILE A 75 0.47 1.79 -7.37
CA ILE A 75 1.30 2.84 -7.97
C ILE A 75 0.41 3.70 -8.85
N TYR A 76 0.01 4.86 -8.36
CA TYR A 76 -0.97 5.72 -9.03
C TYR A 76 -0.49 6.23 -10.39
N ASN A 77 0.81 6.54 -10.52
CA ASN A 77 1.42 7.04 -11.76
C ASN A 77 1.98 5.94 -12.69
N TYR A 78 1.48 4.70 -12.56
CA TYR A 78 1.98 3.58 -13.36
C TYR A 78 1.75 3.76 -14.87
N ILE A 79 0.68 4.44 -15.30
CA ILE A 79 0.41 4.69 -16.72
C ILE A 79 1.49 5.59 -17.33
N GLU A 80 1.89 6.64 -16.62
CA GLU A 80 2.96 7.54 -17.04
C GLU A 80 4.30 6.81 -17.11
N ILE A 81 4.63 6.05 -16.07
CA ILE A 81 5.88 5.26 -16.03
C ILE A 81 5.88 4.20 -17.15
N LYS A 82 4.76 3.51 -17.38
CA LYS A 82 4.62 2.51 -18.44
C LYS A 82 4.94 3.09 -19.81
N LYS A 83 4.35 4.25 -20.15
CA LYS A 83 4.60 4.94 -21.43
C LYS A 83 6.08 5.29 -21.60
N GLU A 84 6.73 5.79 -20.55
CA GLU A 84 8.16 6.11 -20.58
C GLU A 84 9.03 4.84 -20.77
N LEU A 85 8.64 3.71 -20.16
CA LEU A 85 9.35 2.44 -20.31
C LEU A 85 9.13 1.78 -21.68
N GLU A 86 7.92 1.89 -22.25
CA GLU A 86 7.61 1.44 -23.61
C GLU A 86 8.46 2.19 -24.65
N GLN A 87 8.66 3.50 -24.45
CA GLN A 87 9.56 4.31 -25.30
C GLN A 87 11.02 3.86 -25.22
N LYS A 88 11.43 3.21 -24.11
CA LYS A 88 12.75 2.58 -23.95
C LYS A 88 12.80 1.15 -24.51
N GLY A 89 11.73 0.67 -25.14
CA GLY A 89 11.65 -0.64 -25.78
C GLY A 89 11.21 -1.78 -24.86
N LEU A 90 10.64 -1.49 -23.68
CA LEU A 90 10.07 -2.53 -22.82
C LEU A 90 8.67 -2.92 -23.29
N PHE A 91 8.36 -4.21 -23.18
CA PHE A 91 7.05 -4.77 -23.49
C PHE A 91 6.38 -5.29 -22.21
N PHE A 92 5.09 -5.01 -22.07
CA PHE A 92 4.28 -5.38 -20.92
C PHE A 92 3.24 -6.43 -21.32
N LYS A 93 3.11 -7.48 -20.50
CA LYS A 93 2.12 -8.55 -20.69
C LYS A 93 0.79 -8.24 -20.02
N THR A 94 0.80 -7.31 -19.08
CA THR A 94 -0.33 -6.96 -18.22
C THR A 94 -0.62 -5.46 -18.28
N GLN A 95 -1.76 -5.08 -17.70
CA GLN A 95 -2.08 -3.68 -17.42
C GLN A 95 -1.89 -3.36 -15.94
N SER A 96 -1.29 -4.27 -15.16
CA SER A 96 -1.08 -4.08 -13.74
C SER A 96 0.06 -3.10 -13.48
N ASP A 97 -0.18 -2.21 -12.52
CA ASP A 97 0.84 -1.38 -11.89
C ASP A 97 2.01 -2.19 -11.29
N THR A 98 1.75 -3.45 -10.91
CA THR A 98 2.75 -4.39 -10.38
C THR A 98 3.85 -4.69 -11.40
N GLU A 99 3.48 -4.94 -12.66
CA GLU A 99 4.45 -5.26 -13.71
C GLU A 99 5.30 -4.04 -14.06
N VAL A 100 4.69 -2.85 -14.08
CA VAL A 100 5.38 -1.56 -14.28
C VAL A 100 6.38 -1.30 -13.16
N LEU A 101 5.99 -1.53 -11.90
CA LEU A 101 6.88 -1.43 -10.74
C LEU A 101 8.07 -2.38 -10.86
N LEU A 102 7.83 -3.63 -11.24
CA LEU A 102 8.87 -4.65 -11.33
C LEU A 102 9.84 -4.35 -12.48
N ALA A 103 9.34 -3.89 -13.63
CA ALA A 103 10.14 -3.42 -14.75
C ALA A 103 11.00 -2.20 -14.39
N LEU A 104 10.42 -1.22 -13.68
CA LEU A 104 11.15 -0.05 -13.19
C LEU A 104 12.27 -0.46 -12.23
N PHE A 105 11.98 -1.36 -11.29
CA PHE A 105 12.99 -1.89 -10.37
C PHE A 105 14.11 -2.63 -11.11
N ALA A 106 13.79 -3.44 -12.12
CA ALA A 106 14.79 -4.15 -12.90
C ALA A 106 15.77 -3.20 -13.61
N LEU A 107 15.33 -2.00 -13.99
CA LEU A 107 16.15 -0.99 -14.66
C LEU A 107 16.91 -0.07 -13.69
N GLU A 108 16.27 0.34 -12.60
CA GLU A 108 16.76 1.45 -11.75
C GLU A 108 17.03 1.05 -10.30
N GLY A 109 16.71 -0.19 -9.92
CA GLY A 109 16.84 -0.70 -8.56
C GLY A 109 16.13 0.20 -7.55
N SER A 110 16.80 0.53 -6.45
CA SER A 110 16.26 1.40 -5.40
C SER A 110 16.01 2.84 -5.86
N ASN A 111 16.72 3.32 -6.90
CA ASN A 111 16.56 4.69 -7.38
C ASN A 111 15.17 4.92 -8.01
N GLY A 112 14.56 3.86 -8.55
CA GLY A 112 13.20 3.91 -9.08
C GLY A 112 12.14 4.32 -8.05
N LEU A 113 12.39 4.13 -6.74
CA LEU A 113 11.46 4.51 -5.66
C LEU A 113 11.12 6.01 -5.67
N GLN A 114 12.06 6.87 -6.09
CA GLN A 114 11.82 8.32 -6.16
C GLN A 114 10.72 8.69 -7.17
N ARG A 115 10.56 7.87 -8.20
CA ARG A 115 9.60 8.10 -9.30
C ARG A 115 8.20 7.62 -8.97
N LEU A 116 8.04 6.80 -7.93
CA LEU A 116 6.75 6.23 -7.56
C LEU A 116 5.87 7.25 -6.83
N ASN A 117 4.65 7.45 -7.34
CA ASN A 117 3.56 8.11 -6.62
C ASN A 117 2.50 7.05 -6.29
N GLY A 118 2.34 6.71 -5.03
CA GLY A 118 1.56 5.54 -4.66
C GLY A 118 1.42 5.34 -3.15
N MET A 119 0.89 4.18 -2.81
CA MET A 119 0.92 3.61 -1.47
C MET A 119 1.30 2.14 -1.58
N TRP A 120 2.28 1.66 -0.82
CA TRP A 120 2.82 0.33 -1.03
C TRP A 120 3.54 -0.25 0.17
N ALA A 121 3.47 -1.56 0.25
CA ALA A 121 4.46 -2.44 0.84
C ALA A 121 4.74 -3.54 -0.19
N PHE A 122 5.99 -3.74 -0.57
CA PHE A 122 6.35 -4.83 -1.48
C PHE A 122 7.66 -5.47 -1.08
N ALA A 123 7.87 -6.68 -1.59
CA ALA A 123 9.15 -7.35 -1.58
C ALA A 123 9.46 -7.92 -2.97
N ILE A 124 10.70 -7.75 -3.43
CA ILE A 124 11.23 -8.28 -4.68
C ILE A 124 12.41 -9.19 -4.34
N TYR A 125 12.34 -10.45 -4.74
CA TYR A 125 13.45 -11.37 -4.67
C TYR A 125 14.18 -11.41 -6.01
N ASP A 126 15.50 -11.18 -5.98
CA ASP A 126 16.40 -11.35 -7.13
C ASP A 126 17.02 -12.75 -7.05
N LEU A 127 16.64 -13.64 -7.98
CA LEU A 127 17.15 -15.01 -8.06
C LEU A 127 18.65 -15.08 -8.38
N GLN A 128 19.18 -14.11 -9.13
CA GLN A 128 20.60 -14.11 -9.51
C GLN A 128 21.46 -13.66 -8.33
N GLU A 129 21.05 -12.59 -7.67
CA GLU A 129 21.80 -11.99 -6.55
C GLU A 129 21.48 -12.62 -5.19
N LYS A 130 20.51 -13.54 -5.14
CA LYS A 130 19.95 -14.15 -3.92
C LYS A 130 19.65 -13.11 -2.84
N THR A 131 18.99 -12.04 -3.25
CA THR A 131 18.78 -10.85 -2.42
C THR A 131 17.29 -10.51 -2.35
N LEU A 132 16.80 -10.26 -1.14
CA LEU A 132 15.43 -9.81 -0.91
C LEU A 132 15.42 -8.30 -0.68
N PHE A 133 14.79 -7.57 -1.59
CA PHE A 133 14.54 -6.14 -1.47
C PHE A 133 13.12 -5.91 -0.93
N LEU A 134 12.96 -5.04 0.06
CA LEU A 134 11.65 -4.62 0.59
C LEU A 134 11.52 -3.11 0.50
N SER A 135 10.30 -2.61 0.31
CA SER A 135 10.04 -1.17 0.38
C SER A 135 8.66 -0.88 0.97
N ARG A 136 8.59 0.23 1.71
CA ARG A 136 7.34 0.80 2.24
C ARG A 136 7.21 2.25 1.79
N ASP A 137 5.97 2.66 1.47
CA ASP A 137 5.70 3.98 0.92
C ASP A 137 6.09 5.15 1.84
N ARG A 138 6.16 6.34 1.24
CA ARG A 138 6.61 7.61 1.85
C ARG A 138 5.93 7.91 3.20
N MET A 139 4.66 7.55 3.35
CA MET A 139 3.88 7.84 4.56
C MET A 139 3.55 6.57 5.36
N GLY A 140 4.05 5.40 4.95
CA GLY A 140 3.77 4.13 5.59
C GLY A 140 2.31 3.70 5.52
N LYS A 141 1.56 4.10 4.49
CA LYS A 141 0.12 3.82 4.35
C LYS A 141 -0.18 2.32 4.34
N LYS A 142 0.64 1.53 3.65
CA LYS A 142 0.49 0.07 3.66
C LYS A 142 1.33 -0.52 4.80
N PRO A 143 0.75 -1.40 5.63
CA PRO A 143 1.47 -1.98 6.75
C PRO A 143 2.49 -3.01 6.27
N LEU A 144 3.64 -3.03 6.94
CA LEU A 144 4.68 -4.03 6.74
C LEU A 144 5.40 -4.27 8.08
N PHE A 145 5.43 -5.52 8.49
CA PHE A 145 6.06 -5.98 9.72
C PHE A 145 7.06 -7.07 9.39
N TYR A 146 8.04 -7.27 10.25
CA TYR A 146 9.03 -8.32 10.08
C TYR A 146 9.54 -8.89 11.40
N ILE A 147 10.10 -10.08 11.32
CA ILE A 147 10.90 -10.72 12.36
C ILE A 147 12.28 -11.02 11.80
N GLN A 148 13.30 -10.96 12.64
CA GLN A 148 14.64 -11.43 12.32
C GLN A 148 15.24 -12.14 13.54
N LYS A 149 15.58 -13.42 13.38
CA LYS A 149 16.23 -14.23 14.42
C LYS A 149 17.38 -15.01 13.78
N GLY A 150 18.61 -14.55 14.02
CA GLY A 150 19.79 -15.09 13.32
C GLY A 150 19.65 -14.93 11.81
N ALA A 151 19.79 -16.03 11.08
CA ALA A 151 19.61 -16.09 9.62
C ALA A 151 18.14 -16.29 9.18
N MET A 152 17.18 -16.36 10.10
CA MET A 152 15.76 -16.39 9.74
C MET A 152 15.20 -14.98 9.63
N PHE A 153 14.49 -14.71 8.53
CA PHE A 153 13.81 -13.45 8.27
C PHE A 153 12.42 -13.73 7.71
N ALA A 154 11.38 -13.11 8.26
CA ALA A 154 10.06 -13.17 7.67
C ALA A 154 9.39 -11.79 7.74
N PHE A 155 8.57 -11.46 6.74
CA PHE A 155 7.82 -10.22 6.67
C PHE A 155 6.35 -10.48 6.33
N ALA A 156 5.46 -9.60 6.80
CA ALA A 156 4.04 -9.72 6.50
C ALA A 156 3.30 -8.37 6.54
N SER A 157 2.14 -8.30 5.90
CA SER A 157 1.24 -7.13 6.03
C SER A 157 0.64 -6.98 7.43
N GLU A 158 0.50 -8.05 8.21
CA GLU A 158 -0.05 -8.02 9.57
C GLU A 158 0.75 -8.92 10.51
N MET A 159 0.92 -8.49 11.76
CA MET A 159 1.71 -9.21 12.75
C MET A 159 1.26 -10.65 12.97
N LYS A 160 -0.06 -10.92 12.92
CA LYS A 160 -0.61 -12.27 13.13
C LYS A 160 -0.09 -13.33 12.16
N ALA A 161 0.30 -12.94 10.94
CA ALA A 161 0.90 -13.85 9.97
C ALA A 161 2.36 -14.22 10.29
N LEU A 162 2.99 -13.53 11.25
CA LEU A 162 4.34 -13.82 11.73
C LEU A 162 4.35 -14.65 13.01
N TYR A 163 3.22 -14.77 13.71
CA TYR A 163 3.13 -15.51 14.98
C TYR A 163 3.61 -16.96 14.87
N PRO A 164 3.28 -17.72 13.80
CA PRO A 164 3.75 -19.11 13.68
C PRO A 164 5.26 -19.26 13.50
N PHE A 165 5.99 -18.16 13.27
CA PHE A 165 7.44 -18.15 13.13
C PHE A 165 8.15 -17.65 14.40
N LEU A 166 7.39 -17.25 15.42
CA LEU A 166 7.91 -16.95 16.74
C LEU A 166 7.96 -18.23 17.58
N GLN A 167 8.90 -18.28 18.52
CA GLN A 167 8.96 -19.38 19.49
C GLN A 167 7.82 -19.27 20.50
N HIS A 168 7.54 -18.05 20.97
CA HIS A 168 6.43 -17.69 21.85
C HIS A 168 5.86 -16.35 21.42
N VAL A 169 4.54 -16.18 21.52
CA VAL A 169 3.86 -14.90 21.30
C VAL A 169 3.71 -14.23 22.66
N GLU A 170 4.52 -13.21 22.90
CA GLU A 170 4.56 -12.49 24.18
C GLU A 170 4.30 -11.00 23.97
N PRO A 171 3.62 -10.33 24.93
CA PRO A 171 3.52 -8.89 24.93
C PRO A 171 4.90 -8.23 25.03
N ASN A 172 5.03 -7.05 24.43
CA ASN A 172 6.19 -6.18 24.59
C ASN A 172 5.86 -5.08 25.61
N ASP A 173 6.13 -5.36 26.89
CA ASP A 173 5.74 -4.49 28.01
C ASP A 173 6.23 -3.04 27.84
N ALA A 174 7.47 -2.86 27.34
CA ALA A 174 8.02 -1.53 27.07
C ALA A 174 7.19 -0.74 26.06
N VAL A 175 6.68 -1.39 25.01
CA VAL A 175 5.83 -0.74 24.00
C VAL A 175 4.41 -0.52 24.52
N ILE A 176 3.90 -1.45 25.33
CA ILE A 176 2.60 -1.31 25.99
C ILE A 176 2.62 -0.09 26.92
N ASP A 177 3.69 0.11 27.68
CA ASP A 177 3.81 1.24 28.59
C ASP A 177 3.91 2.59 27.85
N ILE A 178 4.60 2.63 26.71
CA ILE A 178 4.57 3.80 25.81
C ILE A 178 3.15 4.06 25.30
N ALA A 179 2.44 3.02 24.83
CA ALA A 179 1.10 3.15 24.28
C ALA A 179 0.07 3.62 25.32
N LYS A 180 0.21 3.21 26.58
CA LYS A 180 -0.63 3.69 27.70
C LYS A 180 -0.44 5.18 27.99
N GLN A 181 0.79 5.69 27.85
CA GLN A 181 1.09 7.10 28.07
C GLN A 181 0.63 7.97 26.88
N ASN A 182 0.84 7.47 25.66
CA ASN A 182 0.40 8.13 24.45
C ASN A 182 0.15 7.10 23.35
N MET A 183 -1.13 6.87 23.03
CA MET A 183 -1.51 5.92 21.98
C MET A 183 -0.91 6.27 20.61
N PHE A 184 -0.64 7.55 20.34
CA PHE A 184 -0.04 7.99 19.07
C PHE A 184 1.47 7.73 19.02
N ALA A 185 2.14 7.60 20.17
CA ALA A 185 3.57 7.29 20.22
C ALA A 185 3.88 5.85 19.76
N TYR A 186 2.89 4.95 19.84
CA TYR A 186 3.04 3.58 19.35
C TYR A 186 3.31 3.50 17.83
N GLU A 187 2.68 4.37 17.04
CA GLU A 187 2.90 4.34 15.58
C GLU A 187 4.26 4.90 15.17
N ALA A 188 4.92 5.67 16.05
CA ALA A 188 6.23 6.26 15.83
C ALA A 188 7.41 5.32 16.15
N THR A 189 7.17 4.17 16.79
CA THR A 189 8.23 3.21 17.14
C THR A 189 8.44 2.13 16.08
N GLU A 190 9.67 1.60 15.97
CA GLU A 190 9.93 0.38 15.19
C GLU A 190 9.47 -0.89 15.92
N HIS A 191 9.23 -0.82 17.23
CA HIS A 191 8.83 -1.98 18.03
C HIS A 191 7.32 -2.14 18.05
N CYS A 192 6.86 -3.38 17.99
CA CYS A 192 5.44 -3.71 18.03
C CYS A 192 4.99 -4.17 19.42
N LEU A 193 3.67 -4.23 19.62
CA LEU A 193 3.04 -4.77 20.83
C LEU A 193 3.39 -6.23 21.12
N ILE A 194 3.82 -6.97 20.09
CA ILE A 194 4.29 -8.35 20.20
C ILE A 194 5.81 -8.35 20.14
N LYS A 195 6.44 -8.95 21.15
CA LYS A 195 7.89 -9.04 21.28
C LYS A 195 8.51 -9.79 20.11
N GLY A 196 9.63 -9.29 19.60
CA GLY A 196 10.36 -9.86 18.46
C GLY A 196 9.81 -9.46 17.08
N ILE A 197 8.63 -8.87 16.99
CA ILE A 197 8.11 -8.27 15.75
C ILE A 197 8.49 -6.79 15.70
N LYS A 198 9.00 -6.38 14.54
CA LYS A 198 9.31 -4.99 14.22
C LYS A 198 8.43 -4.48 13.09
N ARG A 199 8.11 -3.19 13.15
CA ARG A 199 7.45 -2.43 12.09
C ARG A 199 8.51 -1.96 11.10
N PHE A 200 8.32 -2.27 9.83
CA PHE A 200 9.20 -1.77 8.78
C PHE A 200 8.99 -0.25 8.62
N PRO A 201 10.04 0.58 8.64
CA PRO A 201 9.87 2.03 8.67
C PRO A 201 9.23 2.58 7.39
N ALA A 202 8.48 3.68 7.51
CA ALA A 202 7.98 4.43 6.36
C ALA A 202 9.14 5.03 5.55
N ALA A 203 8.87 5.39 4.30
CA ALA A 203 9.83 6.04 3.40
C ALA A 203 11.18 5.33 3.30
N SER A 204 11.18 4.00 3.45
CA SER A 204 12.40 3.21 3.54
C SER A 204 12.37 2.02 2.62
N PHE A 205 13.56 1.54 2.26
CA PHE A 205 13.77 0.23 1.65
C PHE A 205 14.78 -0.57 2.45
N GLY A 206 14.72 -1.88 2.29
CA GLY A 206 15.51 -2.85 3.04
C GLY A 206 16.11 -3.86 2.08
N ILE A 207 17.38 -4.17 2.28
CA ILE A 207 18.08 -5.24 1.56
C ILE A 207 18.42 -6.32 2.56
N TYR A 208 17.82 -7.48 2.39
CA TYR A 208 18.17 -8.67 3.15
C TYR A 208 19.05 -9.60 2.29
N LYS A 209 20.28 -9.82 2.75
CA LYS A 209 21.27 -10.70 2.12
C LYS A 209 22.15 -11.33 3.20
N ASN A 210 22.46 -12.62 3.06
CA ASN A 210 23.38 -13.35 3.96
C ASN A 210 23.06 -13.18 5.46
N GLY A 211 21.79 -13.31 5.84
CA GLY A 211 21.39 -13.21 7.25
C GLY A 211 21.24 -11.78 7.80
N GLN A 212 21.50 -10.75 6.99
CA GLN A 212 21.51 -9.36 7.43
C GLN A 212 20.50 -8.52 6.67
N LEU A 213 19.67 -7.76 7.40
CA LEU A 213 18.83 -6.71 6.86
C LEU A 213 19.53 -5.36 7.01
N ARG A 214 19.68 -4.62 5.90
CA ARG A 214 20.10 -3.22 5.90
C ARG A 214 18.96 -2.34 5.44
N ILE A 215 18.53 -1.39 6.27
CA ILE A 215 17.42 -0.49 5.97
C ILE A 215 17.99 0.90 5.67
N ASN A 216 17.52 1.51 4.58
CA ASN A 216 17.85 2.88 4.20
C ASN A 216 16.57 3.67 4.01
N ASN A 217 16.55 4.90 4.50
CA ASN A 217 15.53 5.88 4.15
C ASN A 217 15.81 6.37 2.71
N TYR A 218 14.78 6.41 1.87
CA TYR A 218 14.88 6.96 0.52
C TYR A 218 14.13 8.28 0.37
N TRP A 219 13.31 8.70 1.33
CA TRP A 219 12.49 9.88 1.15
C TRP A 219 12.26 10.63 2.46
N GLN A 220 12.37 11.95 2.42
CA GLN A 220 11.97 12.83 3.51
C GLN A 220 11.22 14.04 2.98
N PRO A 221 10.17 14.54 3.68
CA PRO A 221 9.43 15.72 3.24
C PRO A 221 10.31 16.95 2.98
N ILE A 222 11.37 17.11 3.78
CA ILE A 222 12.26 18.28 3.72
C ILE A 222 13.03 18.37 2.39
N ASP A 223 13.32 17.23 1.75
CA ASP A 223 14.06 17.17 0.50
C ASP A 223 13.17 17.51 -0.73
N HIS A 224 11.87 17.68 -0.51
CA HIS A 224 10.86 17.86 -1.56
C HIS A 224 9.96 19.08 -1.32
N LEU A 225 10.43 20.06 -0.55
CA LEU A 225 9.71 21.31 -0.36
C LEU A 225 9.59 22.10 -1.68
N ILE A 226 8.38 22.56 -1.97
CA ILE A 226 8.11 23.40 -3.15
C ILE A 226 8.17 24.89 -2.77
N THR A 227 8.50 25.74 -3.74
CA THR A 227 8.36 27.18 -3.57
C THR A 227 6.88 27.55 -3.56
N VAL A 228 6.40 28.07 -2.42
CA VAL A 228 5.02 28.53 -2.26
C VAL A 228 4.86 29.96 -2.80
N PRO A 229 3.84 30.24 -3.63
CA PRO A 229 3.57 31.59 -4.12
C PRO A 229 3.33 32.60 -2.98
N LYS A 230 3.72 33.87 -3.20
CA LYS A 230 3.56 34.92 -2.19
C LYS A 230 2.11 35.37 -2.00
N ARG A 231 1.31 35.44 -3.07
CA ARG A 231 -0.08 35.91 -2.98
C ARG A 231 -1.00 34.78 -2.54
N TYR A 232 -1.90 35.06 -1.60
CA TYR A 232 -2.86 34.08 -1.10
C TYR A 232 -3.73 33.45 -2.21
N SER A 233 -4.17 34.25 -3.18
CA SER A 233 -4.95 33.75 -4.32
C SER A 233 -4.21 32.66 -5.12
N ASP A 234 -2.90 32.80 -5.24
CA ASP A 234 -2.06 31.87 -6.01
C ASP A 234 -1.78 30.61 -5.19
N GLN A 235 -1.70 30.72 -3.86
CA GLN A 235 -1.64 29.58 -2.95
C GLN A 235 -2.93 28.75 -3.02
N VAL A 236 -4.09 29.42 -3.02
CA VAL A 236 -5.40 28.76 -3.15
C VAL A 236 -5.52 28.04 -4.50
N ALA A 237 -5.08 28.68 -5.60
CA ALA A 237 -5.05 28.06 -6.91
C ALA A 237 -4.12 26.84 -6.94
N MET A 238 -2.88 26.99 -6.46
CA MET A 238 -1.90 25.90 -6.39
C MET A 238 -2.42 24.72 -5.57
N PHE A 239 -2.99 24.96 -4.39
CA PHE A 239 -3.58 23.90 -3.57
C PHE A 239 -4.73 23.20 -4.30
N ARG A 240 -5.64 23.97 -4.93
CA ARG A 240 -6.76 23.41 -5.69
C ARG A 240 -6.27 22.50 -6.81
N ASP A 241 -5.28 22.92 -7.57
CA ASP A 241 -4.73 22.13 -8.69
C ASP A 241 -4.08 20.84 -8.18
N LEU A 242 -3.27 20.92 -7.11
CA LEU A 242 -2.67 19.75 -6.48
C LEU A 242 -3.71 18.80 -5.87
N PHE A 243 -4.79 19.33 -5.28
CA PHE A 243 -5.85 18.53 -4.70
C PHE A 243 -6.69 17.83 -5.76
N ILE A 244 -7.00 18.52 -6.87
CA ILE A 244 -7.65 17.93 -8.04
C ILE A 244 -6.78 16.82 -8.63
N ASP A 245 -5.48 17.05 -8.82
CA ASP A 245 -4.55 16.04 -9.33
C ASP A 245 -4.47 14.81 -8.40
N ALA A 246 -4.34 15.05 -7.09
CA ALA A 246 -4.30 13.99 -6.09
C ALA A 246 -5.59 13.14 -6.06
N CYS A 247 -6.76 13.75 -6.21
CA CYS A 247 -8.02 13.03 -6.34
C CYS A 247 -8.09 12.27 -7.66
N LYS A 248 -7.80 12.93 -8.78
CA LYS A 248 -7.90 12.37 -10.13
C LYS A 248 -7.06 11.11 -10.29
N ILE A 249 -5.80 11.14 -9.84
CA ILE A 249 -4.90 9.99 -9.99
C ILE A 249 -5.34 8.78 -9.14
N ARG A 250 -6.08 9.02 -8.04
CA ARG A 250 -6.64 7.97 -7.16
C ARG A 250 -8.00 7.44 -7.60
N MET A 251 -8.62 8.05 -8.62
CA MET A 251 -9.86 7.54 -9.22
C MET A 251 -9.59 6.45 -10.29
N ARG A 252 -8.32 6.16 -10.61
CA ARG A 252 -7.91 5.04 -11.46
C ARG A 252 -8.25 3.71 -10.77
N SER A 253 -9.21 2.97 -11.32
CA SER A 253 -9.70 1.70 -10.77
C SER A 253 -10.49 0.93 -11.84
N ASP A 254 -10.31 -0.39 -11.92
CA ASP A 254 -11.14 -1.28 -12.77
C ASP A 254 -12.39 -1.80 -12.04
N VAL A 255 -12.52 -1.46 -10.74
CA VAL A 255 -13.69 -1.77 -9.92
C VAL A 255 -14.43 -0.50 -9.49
N ARG A 256 -15.64 -0.70 -8.96
CA ARG A 256 -16.46 0.35 -8.35
C ARG A 256 -15.72 1.02 -7.21
N VAL A 257 -15.78 2.35 -7.17
CA VAL A 257 -15.19 3.17 -6.10
C VAL A 257 -16.30 3.64 -5.18
N GLY A 258 -16.07 3.55 -3.88
CA GLY A 258 -16.92 4.15 -2.85
C GLY A 258 -16.13 5.17 -2.03
N THR A 259 -16.83 6.13 -1.42
CA THR A 259 -16.20 7.14 -0.56
C THR A 259 -16.83 7.16 0.82
N ALA A 260 -16.01 7.13 1.87
CA ALA A 260 -16.47 7.44 3.21
C ALA A 260 -16.80 8.94 3.28
N LEU A 261 -18.06 9.27 3.55
CA LEU A 261 -18.53 10.64 3.69
C LEU A 261 -18.88 10.89 5.16
N SER A 262 -18.36 11.99 5.67
CA SER A 262 -18.64 12.48 7.00
C SER A 262 -19.21 13.90 6.88
N GLY A 263 -19.36 14.62 7.99
CA GLY A 263 -19.72 16.04 7.99
C GLY A 263 -18.53 16.99 7.86
N GLY A 264 -17.32 16.45 7.90
CA GLY A 264 -16.08 17.21 7.88
C GLY A 264 -15.75 17.78 6.50
N ILE A 265 -14.93 18.84 6.50
CA ILE A 265 -14.48 19.51 5.28
C ILE A 265 -13.64 18.59 4.39
N ASP A 266 -12.85 17.68 4.96
CA ASP A 266 -11.92 16.83 4.20
C ASP A 266 -12.64 15.81 3.32
N SER A 267 -13.56 15.04 3.90
CA SER A 267 -14.36 14.05 3.18
C SER A 267 -15.29 14.71 2.17
N SER A 268 -15.90 15.84 2.56
CA SER A 268 -16.76 16.66 1.69
C SER A 268 -16.00 17.26 0.49
N ALA A 269 -14.81 17.82 0.71
CA ALA A 269 -13.98 18.37 -0.35
C ALA A 269 -13.49 17.28 -1.30
N THR A 270 -13.10 16.11 -0.77
CA THR A 270 -12.66 14.96 -1.56
C THR A 270 -13.76 14.49 -2.51
N ILE A 271 -14.95 14.17 -1.99
CA ILE A 271 -16.04 13.65 -2.82
C ILE A 271 -16.59 14.70 -3.79
N SER A 272 -16.60 15.98 -3.40
CA SER A 272 -16.98 17.09 -4.28
C SER A 272 -15.98 17.27 -5.42
N THR A 273 -14.69 17.09 -5.14
CA THR A 273 -13.63 17.13 -6.16
C THR A 273 -13.72 15.94 -7.10
N MET A 274 -14.02 14.74 -6.61
CA MET A 274 -14.31 13.58 -7.46
C MET A 274 -15.51 13.86 -8.39
N SER A 275 -16.57 14.49 -7.88
CA SER A 275 -17.73 14.94 -8.68
C SER A 275 -17.33 15.95 -9.75
N TYR A 276 -16.52 16.94 -9.39
CA TYR A 276 -16.00 17.92 -10.33
C TYR A 276 -15.17 17.27 -11.45
N ILE A 277 -14.22 16.40 -11.10
CA ILE A 277 -13.37 15.67 -12.06
C ILE A 277 -14.22 14.88 -13.04
N SER A 278 -15.16 14.08 -12.52
CA SER A 278 -16.03 13.23 -13.34
C SER A 278 -16.93 13.98 -14.30
N LYS A 279 -17.32 15.22 -13.97
CA LYS A 279 -18.21 16.04 -14.80
C LYS A 279 -17.46 16.91 -15.81
N ASN A 280 -16.23 17.33 -15.48
CA ASN A 280 -15.56 18.42 -16.20
C ASN A 280 -14.22 18.04 -16.83
N LEU A 281 -13.56 16.96 -16.39
CA LEU A 281 -12.20 16.64 -16.84
C LEU A 281 -12.14 15.29 -17.56
N PRO A 282 -11.47 15.18 -18.72
CA PRO A 282 -11.22 13.88 -19.32
C PRO A 282 -10.20 13.07 -18.49
N GLY A 283 -10.32 11.74 -18.53
CA GLY A 283 -9.33 10.85 -17.94
C GLY A 283 -9.73 9.37 -17.90
N GLU A 284 -8.74 8.54 -17.63
CA GLU A 284 -8.88 7.11 -17.36
C GLU A 284 -9.14 6.92 -15.86
N TYR A 285 -10.40 6.95 -15.46
CA TYR A 285 -10.83 6.73 -14.08
C TYR A 285 -12.19 6.02 -14.05
N SER A 286 -12.50 5.35 -12.93
CA SER A 286 -13.76 4.61 -12.78
C SER A 286 -14.96 5.56 -12.90
N ARG A 287 -15.92 5.20 -13.74
CA ARG A 287 -17.18 5.96 -13.90
C ARG A 287 -18.20 5.62 -12.82
N ASP A 288 -18.03 4.48 -12.16
CA ASP A 288 -18.87 4.04 -11.04
C ASP A 288 -18.20 4.37 -9.71
N TRP A 289 -18.25 5.66 -9.33
CA TRP A 289 -17.70 6.20 -8.08
C TRP A 289 -18.75 6.86 -7.19
N GLN A 290 -19.98 7.04 -7.69
CA GLN A 290 -21.03 7.92 -7.16
C GLN A 290 -21.77 7.33 -5.95
N HIS A 291 -21.05 6.61 -5.07
CA HIS A 291 -21.61 5.98 -3.88
C HIS A 291 -20.82 6.36 -2.62
N ALA A 292 -21.51 7.01 -1.69
CA ALA A 292 -20.98 7.39 -0.40
C ALA A 292 -21.46 6.45 0.72
N PHE A 293 -20.63 6.29 1.75
CA PHE A 293 -20.99 5.58 2.97
C PHE A 293 -20.81 6.50 4.16
N VAL A 294 -21.85 6.64 4.98
CA VAL A 294 -21.89 7.51 6.16
C VAL A 294 -22.13 6.66 7.39
N ALA A 295 -21.21 6.70 8.36
CA ALA A 295 -21.47 6.14 9.68
C ALA A 295 -22.37 7.09 10.46
N SER A 296 -23.48 6.59 11.00
CA SER A 296 -24.47 7.35 11.76
C SER A 296 -24.47 6.89 13.21
N PHE A 297 -24.51 7.85 14.14
CA PHE A 297 -24.51 7.57 15.58
C PHE A 297 -25.67 8.30 16.25
N PRO A 298 -26.94 7.93 15.99
CA PRO A 298 -28.09 8.72 16.43
C PRO A 298 -28.05 9.07 17.92
N GLY A 299 -28.19 10.35 18.23
CA GLY A 299 -28.15 10.87 19.61
C GLY A 299 -26.74 11.13 20.16
N SER A 300 -25.69 10.79 19.42
CA SER A 300 -24.31 11.16 19.75
C SER A 300 -23.98 12.58 19.27
N VAL A 301 -23.17 13.30 20.03
CA VAL A 301 -22.56 14.56 19.59
C VAL A 301 -21.55 14.36 18.45
N LEU A 302 -21.12 13.12 18.23
CA LEU A 302 -20.24 12.71 17.13
C LEU A 302 -21.01 12.35 15.85
N ASP A 303 -22.34 12.46 15.85
CA ASP A 303 -23.14 12.16 14.67
C ASP A 303 -23.05 13.28 13.62
N GLU A 304 -22.33 12.98 12.55
CA GLU A 304 -22.15 13.91 11.43
C GLU A 304 -23.16 13.68 10.28
N THR A 305 -24.19 12.84 10.51
CA THR A 305 -25.19 12.46 9.49
C THR A 305 -25.91 13.67 8.90
N ALA A 306 -26.23 14.67 9.71
CA ALA A 306 -26.96 15.86 9.27
C ALA A 306 -26.15 16.69 8.25
N GLN A 307 -24.85 16.82 8.47
CA GLN A 307 -23.92 17.51 7.58
C GLN A 307 -23.67 16.68 6.31
N ALA A 308 -23.46 15.37 6.44
CA ALA A 308 -23.29 14.49 5.28
C ALA A 308 -24.53 14.53 4.34
N LYS A 309 -25.74 14.64 4.90
CA LYS A 309 -26.99 14.83 4.14
C LYS A 309 -27.05 16.13 3.34
N GLN A 310 -26.27 17.14 3.69
CA GLN A 310 -26.18 18.38 2.90
C GLN A 310 -25.25 18.22 1.69
N VAL A 311 -24.27 17.33 1.76
CA VAL A 311 -23.24 17.19 0.71
C VAL A 311 -23.75 16.30 -0.44
N ALA A 312 -24.20 15.09 -0.13
CA ALA A 312 -24.47 14.06 -1.15
C ALA A 312 -25.49 14.51 -2.23
N PRO A 313 -26.64 15.13 -1.88
CA PRO A 313 -27.60 15.61 -2.87
C PRO A 313 -27.04 16.70 -3.80
N ASN A 314 -26.22 17.61 -3.27
CA ASN A 314 -25.66 18.74 -4.03
C ASN A 314 -24.69 18.30 -5.12
N ILE A 315 -24.05 17.14 -4.97
CA ILE A 315 -23.11 16.60 -5.95
C ILE A 315 -23.67 15.46 -6.80
N GLY A 316 -24.93 15.06 -6.55
CA GLY A 316 -25.62 13.99 -7.26
C GLY A 316 -25.10 12.59 -6.90
N VAL A 317 -24.73 12.38 -5.64
CA VAL A 317 -24.18 11.10 -5.14
C VAL A 317 -25.22 10.41 -4.25
N VAL A 318 -25.33 9.08 -4.38
CA VAL A 318 -26.15 8.26 -3.48
C VAL A 318 -25.34 7.96 -2.21
N ALA A 319 -25.95 8.10 -1.03
CA ALA A 319 -25.31 7.79 0.24
C ALA A 319 -26.05 6.65 0.97
N THR A 320 -25.29 5.67 1.46
CA THR A 320 -25.77 4.65 2.40
C THR A 320 -25.41 5.06 3.83
N TYR A 321 -26.39 5.09 4.72
CA TYR A 321 -26.22 5.41 6.13
C TYR A 321 -26.17 4.10 6.93
N LEU A 322 -25.06 3.90 7.65
CA LEU A 322 -24.79 2.71 8.44
C LEU A 322 -24.97 3.09 9.93
N SER A 323 -25.96 2.49 10.59
CA SER A 323 -26.26 2.66 12.02
C SER A 323 -25.66 1.54 12.86
#